data_AF-A0A966NUF5-F1
#
_entry.id   AF-A0A966NUF5-F1
#
_cell.length_a   1.000
_cell.length_b   1.000
_cell.length_c   1.000
_cell.angle_alpha   90.00
_cell.angle_beta   90.00
_cell.angle_gamma   90.00
#
_symmetry.space_group_name_H-M   'P 1'
#
loop_
_entity.id
_entity.type
_entity.pdbx_description
1 polymer ?
#
loop_
_entity_poly.entity_id
_entity_poly.type
_entity_poly.pdbx_seq_one_letter_code
_entity_poly.pdbx_strand_id
1 'polypeptide(L)' 'MRVFVDSDLLQYDEVWAAAGTWNDNFGANPKDIVRVADGVVTDLKRG' A
#
# COMPACT_ATOMS: atom_id res chain seq x y z
N MET A 1 -13.57 3.37 7.91
CA MET A 1 -13.25 3.04 6.50
C MET A 1 -12.47 1.73 6.51
N ARG A 2 -12.66 0.83 5.54
CA ARG A 2 -11.82 -0.39 5.43
C ARG A 2 -10.78 -0.16 4.34
N VAL A 3 -9.52 -0.52 4.63
CA VAL A 3 -8.40 -0.45 3.69
C VAL A 3 -8.03 -1.86 3.26
N PHE A 4 -7.92 -2.07 1.95
CA PHE A 4 -7.46 -3.34 1.37
C PHE A 4 -6.12 -3.08 0.68
N VAL A 5 -5.16 -3.98 0.89
CA VAL A 5 -3.80 -3.88 0.34
C VAL A 5 -3.56 -5.11 -0.54
N ASP A 6 -3.12 -4.90 -1.78
CA ASP A 6 -2.78 -5.99 -2.69
C ASP A 6 -1.56 -6.77 -2.16
N SER A 7 -1.69 -8.09 -2.05
CA SER A 7 -0.62 -8.96 -1.57
C SER A 7 0.67 -8.86 -2.38
N ASP A 8 0.59 -8.53 -3.68
CA ASP A 8 1.76 -8.41 -4.53
C ASP A 8 2.68 -7.26 -4.08
N LEU A 9 2.16 -6.24 -3.37
CA LEU A 9 3.00 -5.14 -2.88
C LEU A 9 4.00 -5.61 -1.82
N LEU A 10 3.72 -6.69 -1.10
CA LEU A 10 4.56 -7.19 0.00
C LEU A 10 5.88 -7.83 -0.49
N GLN A 11 6.03 -8.03 -1.80
CA GLN A 11 7.26 -8.56 -2.39
C GLN A 11 8.38 -7.52 -2.50
N TYR A 12 8.03 -6.23 -2.40
CA TYR A 12 8.97 -5.13 -2.52
C TYR A 12 9.42 -4.63 -1.15
N ASP A 13 10.67 -4.18 -1.07
CA ASP A 13 11.21 -3.55 0.14
C ASP A 13 10.61 -2.14 0.37
N GLU A 14 10.20 -1.47 -0.71
CA GLU A 14 9.62 -0.14 -0.72
C GLU A 14 8.58 0.03 -1.85
N VAL A 15 7.49 0.76 -1.55
CA VAL A 15 6.47 1.18 -2.53
C VAL A 15 6.19 2.68 -2.41
N TRP A 16 5.70 3.28 -3.49
CA TRP A 16 5.40 4.71 -3.57
C TRP A 16 3.89 4.95 -3.57
N ALA A 17 3.40 5.69 -2.58
CA ALA A 17 1.99 6.05 -2.44
C ALA A 17 1.79 7.57 -2.57
N ALA A 18 0.64 7.98 -3.11
CA ALA A 18 0.28 9.39 -3.25
C ALA A 18 0.14 10.07 -1.88
N ALA A 19 0.78 11.23 -1.73
CA ALA A 19 0.79 12.01 -0.48
C ALA A 19 -0.34 13.04 -0.39
N GLY A 20 -1.30 13.02 -1.33
CA GLY A 20 -2.49 13.89 -1.31
C GLY A 20 -2.40 15.13 -2.20
N THR A 21 -1.33 15.31 -2.98
CA THR A 21 -1.23 16.32 -4.04
C THR A 21 -0.92 15.66 -5.38
N TRP A 22 -1.01 16.43 -6.48
CA TRP A 22 -0.81 15.91 -7.84
C TRP A 22 0.62 15.39 -8.12
N ASN A 23 1.63 15.91 -7.42
CA ASN A 23 3.05 15.62 -7.71
C ASN A 23 3.82 15.02 -6.53
N ASP A 24 3.19 14.83 -5.37
CA ASP A 24 3.87 14.32 -4.18
C ASP A 24 3.54 12.84 -3.93
N ASN A 25 4.59 12.04 -3.84
CA ASN A 25 4.53 10.65 -3.39
C ASN A 25 5.48 10.46 -2.20
N PHE A 26 5.22 9.45 -1.38
CA PHE A 26 6.15 9.02 -0.35
C PHE A 26 6.48 7.53 -0.52
N GLY A 27 7.76 7.21 -0.29
CA GLY A 27 8.24 5.84 -0.18
C GLY A 27 7.94 5.29 1.22
N ALA A 28 7.46 4.05 1.28
CA ALA A 28 7.25 3.35 2.54
C ALA A 28 7.41 1.83 2.37
N ASN A 29 7.81 1.16 3.45
CA ASN A 29 7.74 -0.29 3.48
C ASN A 29 6.27 -0.73 3.43
N PRO A 30 5.87 -1.66 2.55
CA PRO A 30 4.50 -2.14 2.43
C PRO A 30 3.90 -2.65 3.76
N LYS A 31 4.72 -3.24 4.63
CA LYS A 31 4.28 -3.76 5.93
C LYS A 31 3.93 -2.64 6.90
N ASP A 32 4.61 -1.50 6.82
CA ASP A 32 4.26 -0.32 7.61
C ASP A 32 2.95 0.31 7.16
N ILE A 33 2.67 0.31 5.85
CA ILE A 33 1.38 0.77 5.30
C ILE A 33 0.24 -0.09 5.87
N VAL A 34 0.37 -1.42 5.80
CA VAL A 34 -0.63 -2.36 6.36
C VAL A 34 -0.85 -2.10 7.84
N ARG A 35 0.23 -1.95 8.61
CA ARG A 35 0.17 -1.74 10.06
C ARG A 35 -0.48 -0.42 10.45
N VAL A 36 -0.13 0.68 9.78
CA VAL A 36 -0.64 2.03 10.11
C VAL A 36 -2.08 2.21 9.64
N ALA A 37 -2.44 1.62 8.51
CA ALA A 37 -3.79 1.74 7.95
C ALA A 37 -4.81 0.75 8.54
N ASP A 38 -4.37 -0.17 9.41
CA ASP A 38 -5.16 -1.35 9.84
C ASP A 38 -5.71 -2.11 8.62
N GLY A 39 -4.85 -2.31 7.63
CA GLY A 39 -5.20 -2.81 6.30
C GLY A 39 -5.38 -4.33 6.25
N VAL A 40 -6.37 -4.79 5.47
CA VAL A 40 -6.55 -6.21 5.16
C VAL A 40 -5.80 -6.55 3.88
N VAL A 41 -4.82 -7.44 3.99
CA VAL A 41 -4.08 -7.96 2.82
C VAL A 41 -4.98 -8.95 2.07
N THR A 42 -5.14 -8.73 0.75
CA THR A 42 -5.94 -9.61 -0.11
C THR A 42 -5.44 -9.52 -1.56
N ASP A 43 -5.72 -10.54 -2.35
CA ASP A 43 -5.52 -10.47 -3.80
C ASP A 43 -6.55 -9.53 -4.42
N LEU A 44 -6.11 -8.47 -5.11
CA LEU A 44 -6.97 -7.43 -5.69
C LEU A 44 -6.90 -7.38 -7.22
N LYS A 45 -5.79 -7.82 -7.83
CA LYS A 45 -5.62 -7.77 -9.28
C LYS A 45 -6.69 -8.59 -9.99
N ARG A 46 -7.21 -8.04 -11.10
CA ARG A 46 -7.94 -8.85 -12.08
C ARG A 46 -6.91 -9.51 -12.98
N GLY A 47 -6.84 -10.84 -12.93
CA GLY A 47 -6.02 -11.66 -13.84
C GLY A 47 -6.46 -11.57 -15.28
#